data_AF-A0A1V5AMQ8-F1
#
_entry.id   AF-A0A1V5AMQ8-F1
#
_cell.length_a   1.000
_cell.length_b   1.000
_cell.length_c   1.000
_cell.angle_alpha   90.00
_cell.angle_beta   90.00
_cell.angle_gamma   90.00
#
_symmetry.space_group_name_H-M   'P 1'
#
loop_
_entity.id
_entity.type
_entity.pdbx_description
1 polymer ?
#
loop_
_entity_poly.entity_id
_entity_poly.type
_entity_poly.pdbx_seq_one_letter_code
_entity_poly.pdbx_strand_id
1 'polypeptide(L)'
;MRLNNQSKVGLVTVLCLLFQGYIFSYVLKVEPSPMLSFVPLFPYIVYIYARGKMAWYYNRPLYWMAAVIALTLLDIAPFLF
;
A
#
# COMPACT_ATOMS: atom_id res chain seq x y z
N MET A 1 -8.20 -12.48 -19.01
CA MET A 1 -9.10 -11.86 -18.01
C MET A 1 -8.73 -10.40 -17.81
N ARG A 2 -9.68 -9.45 -17.91
CA ARG A 2 -9.43 -8.04 -17.54
C ARG A 2 -9.63 -7.90 -16.03
N LEU A 3 -8.58 -7.53 -15.29
CA LEU A 3 -8.66 -7.28 -13.85
C LEU A 3 -9.46 -5.99 -13.57
N ASN A 4 -10.38 -6.05 -12.62
CA ASN A 4 -11.09 -4.88 -12.09
C ASN A 4 -10.09 -3.95 -11.39
N ASN A 5 -10.36 -2.64 -11.42
CA ASN A 5 -9.55 -1.61 -10.76
C ASN A 5 -9.35 -1.89 -9.27
N GLN A 6 -10.37 -2.44 -8.60
CA GLN A 6 -10.24 -2.90 -7.21
C GLN A 6 -9.16 -3.96 -7.04
N SER A 7 -9.22 -5.00 -7.87
CA SER A 7 -8.27 -6.10 -7.82
C SER A 7 -6.85 -5.60 -8.12
N LYS A 8 -6.69 -4.61 -9.02
CA LYS A 8 -5.38 -4.01 -9.30
C LYS A 8 -4.79 -3.29 -8.09
N VAL A 9 -5.55 -2.36 -7.47
CA VAL A 9 -5.06 -1.62 -6.28
C VAL A 9 -4.82 -2.60 -5.12
N GLY A 10 -5.70 -3.58 -4.94
CA GLY A 10 -5.55 -4.62 -3.91
C GLY A 10 -4.30 -5.47 -4.12
N LEU A 11 -4.02 -5.90 -5.35
CA LEU A 11 -2.80 -6.66 -5.67
C LEU A 11 -1.53 -5.86 -5.38
N VAL A 12 -1.49 -4.57 -5.76
CA VAL A 12 -0.34 -3.69 -5.44
C VAL A 12 -0.17 -3.57 -3.93
N THR A 13 -1.26 -3.43 -3.18
CA THR A 13 -1.22 -3.35 -1.72
C THR A 13 -0.64 -4.62 -1.09
N VAL A 14 -1.07 -5.80 -1.54
CA VAL A 14 -0.53 -7.07 -1.07
C VAL A 14 0.95 -7.21 -1.39
N LEU A 15 1.36 -6.82 -2.62
CA LEU A 15 2.77 -6.83 -3.00
C LEU A 15 3.62 -5.90 -2.11
N CYS A 16 3.12 -4.70 -1.81
CA CYS A 16 3.79 -3.76 -0.92
C CYS A 16 3.92 -4.30 0.51
N LEU A 17 2.88 -4.94 1.06
CA LEU A 17 2.94 -5.57 2.39
C LEU A 17 3.96 -6.70 2.45
N LEU A 18 3.97 -7.57 1.44
CA LEU A 18 4.95 -8.66 1.34
C LEU A 18 6.37 -8.12 1.20
N PHE A 19 6.55 -7.10 0.37
CA PHE A 19 7.84 -6.44 0.18
C PHE A 19 8.35 -5.79 1.47
N GLN A 20 7.48 -5.07 2.18
CA GLN A 20 7.79 -4.44 3.45
C GLN A 20 8.17 -5.48 4.51
N GLY A 21 7.39 -6.56 4.63
CA GLY A 21 7.71 -7.67 5.53
C GLY A 21 9.07 -8.32 5.20
N TYR A 22 9.35 -8.52 3.91
CA TYR A 22 10.64 -9.05 3.47
C TYR A 22 11.80 -8.12 3.82
N ILE A 23 11.69 -6.83 3.53
CA ILE A 23 12.72 -5.83 3.84
C ILE A 23 12.97 -5.78 5.35
N PHE A 24 11.91 -5.71 6.17
CA PHE A 24 12.07 -5.63 7.61
C PHE A 24 12.68 -6.89 8.23
N SER A 25 12.22 -8.09 7.84
CA SER A 25 12.72 -9.33 8.41
C SER A 25 14.10 -9.74 7.90
N TYR A 26 14.39 -9.57 6.60
CA TYR A 26 15.60 -10.12 5.99
C TYR A 26 16.69 -9.10 5.72
N VAL A 27 16.34 -7.85 5.40
CA VAL A 27 17.33 -6.81 5.06
C VAL A 27 17.69 -6.01 6.29
N LEU A 28 16.70 -5.43 6.95
CA LEU A 28 16.90 -4.53 8.09
C LEU A 28 16.98 -5.26 9.43
N LYS A 29 16.50 -6.51 9.50
CA LYS A 29 16.47 -7.36 10.72
C LYS A 29 15.83 -6.63 11.92
N VAL A 30 14.78 -5.88 11.65
CA VAL A 30 13.99 -5.17 12.68
C VAL A 30 12.64 -5.85 12.81
N GLU A 31 12.08 -5.81 14.01
CA GLU A 31 10.69 -6.15 14.25
C GLU A 31 9.84 -4.88 14.17
N PRO A 32 9.24 -4.56 13.01
CA PRO A 32 8.39 -3.39 12.89
C PRO A 32 7.17 -3.58 13.79
N SER A 33 6.76 -2.50 14.46
CA SER A 33 5.51 -2.52 15.22
C SER A 33 4.34 -2.94 14.30
N PRO A 34 3.34 -3.66 14.81
CA PRO A 34 2.20 -4.08 14.01
C PRO A 34 1.53 -2.91 13.29
N MET A 35 1.48 -1.73 13.89
CA MET A 35 0.92 -0.54 13.25
C MET A 35 1.64 -0.17 11.96
N LEU A 36 2.98 -0.14 11.95
CA LEU A 36 3.78 0.17 10.75
C LEU A 36 3.56 -0.86 9.65
N SER A 37 3.45 -2.13 10.01
CA SER A 37 3.18 -3.22 9.07
C SER A 37 1.81 -3.13 8.38
N PHE A 38 0.85 -2.40 8.96
CA PHE A 38 -0.48 -2.20 8.38
C PHE A 38 -0.66 -0.87 7.65
N VAL A 39 0.32 0.04 7.70
CA VAL A 39 0.23 1.36 7.05
C VAL A 39 -0.11 1.27 5.54
N PRO A 40 0.46 0.34 4.75
CA PRO A 40 0.11 0.21 3.33
C PRO A 40 -1.35 -0.19 3.08
N LEU A 41 -2.03 -0.80 4.06
CA LEU A 41 -3.47 -1.11 3.95
C LEU A 41 -4.34 0.13 4.02
N PHE A 42 -3.89 1.18 4.69
CA PHE A 42 -4.66 2.40 4.89
C PHE A 42 -5.14 3.03 3.58
N PRO A 43 -4.27 3.32 2.59
CA PRO A 43 -4.71 3.85 1.30
C PRO A 43 -5.64 2.89 0.53
N TYR A 44 -5.53 1.57 0.73
CA TYR A 44 -6.46 0.61 0.11
C TYR A 44 -7.86 0.66 0.75
N ILE A 45 -7.94 0.77 2.08
CA ILE A 45 -9.22 0.93 2.80
C ILE A 45 -9.89 2.25 2.40
N VAL A 46 -9.11 3.33 2.36
CA VAL A 46 -9.59 4.64 1.90
C VAL A 46 -10.06 4.57 0.44
N TYR A 47 -9.34 3.86 -0.44
CA TYR A 47 -9.77 3.64 -1.82
C TYR A 47 -11.13 2.92 -1.91
N ILE A 48 -11.34 1.86 -1.12
CA ILE A 48 -12.62 1.14 -1.10
C ILE A 48 -13.75 2.08 -0.67
N TYR A 49 -13.54 2.84 0.41
CA TYR A 49 -14.53 3.78 0.93
C TYR A 49 -14.83 4.92 -0.06
N ALA A 50 -13.78 5.47 -0.68
CA ALA A 50 -13.88 6.59 -1.59
C ALA A 50 -14.51 6.23 -2.95
N ARG A 51 -14.42 4.97 -3.38
CA ARG A 51 -15.01 4.53 -4.66
C ARG A 51 -16.53 4.65 -4.72
N GLY A 52 -17.21 4.72 -3.58
CA GLY A 52 -18.64 5.00 -3.50
C GLY A 52 -19.01 6.46 -3.75
N LYS A 53 -18.04 7.38 -3.84
CA LYS A 53 -18.27 8.82 -4.04
C LYS A 53 -17.89 9.24 -5.47
N MET A 54 -18.74 10.07 -6.08
CA MET A 54 -18.65 10.57 -7.48
C MET A 54 -17.46 11.51 -7.81
N ALA A 55 -16.38 11.56 -7.02
CA ALA A 55 -15.25 12.43 -7.35
C ALA A 55 -14.31 11.75 -8.36
N TRP A 56 -13.99 12.45 -9.45
CA TRP A 56 -13.18 11.97 -10.59
C TRP A 56 -11.81 11.37 -10.20
N TYR A 57 -11.20 11.88 -9.12
CA TYR A 57 -9.93 11.38 -8.59
C TYR A 57 -10.02 9.95 -8.05
N TYR A 58 -11.17 9.54 -7.51
CA TYR A 58 -11.38 8.22 -6.92
C TYR A 58 -11.46 7.09 -7.95
N ASN A 59 -11.75 7.42 -9.21
CA ASN A 59 -11.90 6.45 -10.29
C ASN A 59 -10.58 6.13 -11.02
N ARG A 60 -9.47 6.75 -10.62
CA ARG A 60 -8.15 6.57 -11.23
C ARG A 60 -7.30 5.62 -10.36
N PRO A 61 -7.26 4.30 -10.65
CA PRO A 61 -6.55 3.31 -9.83
C PRO A 61 -5.04 3.58 -9.72
N LEU A 62 -4.44 4.26 -10.72
CA LEU A 62 -3.02 4.60 -10.74
C LEU A 62 -2.59 5.50 -9.58
N TYR A 63 -3.39 6.51 -9.22
CA TYR A 63 -3.05 7.39 -8.09
C TYR A 63 -3.05 6.62 -6.76
N TRP A 64 -3.99 5.70 -6.59
CA TRP A 64 -4.06 4.86 -5.39
C TRP A 64 -2.91 3.87 -5.31
N MET A 65 -2.53 3.26 -6.43
CA MET A 65 -1.33 2.41 -6.49
C MET A 65 -0.07 3.20 -6.17
N ALA A 66 0.08 4.42 -6.71
CA ALA A 66 1.20 5.30 -6.40
C ALA A 66 1.23 5.72 -4.92
N ALA A 67 0.06 6.01 -4.32
CA ALA A 67 -0.04 6.37 -2.91
C ALA A 67 0.38 5.21 -1.98
N VAL A 68 -0.04 3.98 -2.30
CA VAL A 68 0.38 2.77 -1.57
C VAL A 68 1.90 2.63 -1.64
N ILE A 69 2.49 2.71 -2.84
CA ILE A 69 3.94 2.58 -3.04
C ILE A 69 4.72 3.67 -2.30
N ALA A 70 4.28 4.93 -2.40
CA ALA A 70 4.93 6.06 -1.74
C ALA A 70 4.90 5.90 -0.21
N LEU A 71 3.78 5.45 0.35
CA LEU A 71 3.66 5.16 1.79
C LEU A 71 4.59 4.03 2.21
N THR A 72 4.64 2.93 1.46
CA THR A 72 5.56 1.82 1.76
C THR A 72 7.03 2.26 1.76
N LEU A 73 7.43 3.12 0.83
CA LEU A 73 8.80 3.65 0.82
C LEU A 73 9.05 4.59 2.01
N LEU A 74 8.07 5.42 2.37
CA LEU A 74 8.14 6.28 3.56
C LEU A 74 8.18 5.50 4.86
N ASP A 75 7.54 4.34 4.94
CA ASP A 75 7.59 3.47 6.12
C ASP A 75 8.97 2.81 6.28
N ILE A 76 9.63 2.47 5.16
CA ILE A 76 10.94 1.81 5.17
C ILE A 76 12.07 2.83 5.40
N ALA A 77 11.95 4.05 4.85
CA ALA A 77 13.02 5.03 4.84
C ALA A 77 13.64 5.35 6.23
N PRO A 78 12.87 5.49 7.32
CA PRO A 78 13.42 5.78 8.66
C PRO A 78 14.30 4.67 9.22
N PHE A 79 14.18 3.44 8.71
CA PHE A 79 14.91 2.28 9.20
C PHE A 79 16.19 1.99 8.40
N LEU A 80 16.47 2.78 7.35
CA LEU A 80 17.68 2.67 6.54
C LEU A 80 18.87 3.48 7.10
N PHE A 81 18.63 4.38 8.05
CA PHE A 81 19.62 5.29 8.64
C PHE A 81 19.67 5.10 10.16
#